data_AF-A0A174BD70-F1
#
_entry.id   AF-A0A174BD70-F1
#
_cell.length_a   1.000
_cell.length_b   1.000
_cell.length_c   1.000
_cell.angle_alpha   90.00
_cell.angle_beta   90.00
_cell.angle_gamma   90.00
#
_symmetry.space_group_name_H-M   'P 1'
#
loop_
_entity.id
_entity.type
_entity.pdbx_description
1 polymer ?
#
loop_
_entity_poly.entity_id
_entity_poly.type
_entity_poly.pdbx_seq_one_letter_code
_entity_poly.pdbx_strand_id
1 'polypeptide(L)'
;MVVGAQTKELKGNVALFVSDDLKKWQWKGNMLDSSMDWGYMCECPDLADMGERQFLIVSRQKEDGCKGMVFAGIMDYEQGRFHISEDTGVLLDEGFDFYAPQTFTDESGRRLLMGWIGAGEIEYQMSQPTVKEGWLHVLTIPREVYVKNDRLYQKPAEELKHLRKNEESICGTGEIAIDRHSKCMEILAEGLENQTITFDFGKVIKFLYKKESGNLLVFRKKWNGEGYDEKEIHLDKLEDFRIYLDQSTAEIFLNQGEKVLTMKSYFTEDTLIHMNSELQIKVKTWLLEEE
;
A
#
# COMPACT_ATOMS: atom_id res chain seq x y z
N MET A 1 -9.55 -23.65 0.68
CA MET A 1 -8.80 -22.98 1.77
C MET A 1 -7.34 -22.93 1.38
N VAL A 2 -6.72 -21.76 1.51
CA VAL A 2 -5.28 -21.56 1.31
C VAL A 2 -4.66 -21.25 2.67
N VAL A 3 -3.50 -21.84 2.98
CA VAL A 3 -2.83 -21.68 4.28
C VAL A 3 -1.34 -21.53 4.08
N GLY A 4 -0.73 -20.55 4.75
CA GLY A 4 0.72 -20.36 4.72
C GLY A 4 1.41 -21.58 5.33
N ALA A 5 2.47 -22.06 4.69
CA ALA A 5 3.19 -23.25 5.13
C ALA A 5 4.70 -23.05 5.00
N GLN A 6 5.45 -23.68 5.90
CA GLN A 6 6.89 -23.87 5.76
C GLN A 6 7.16 -25.35 5.47
N THR A 7 7.91 -25.65 4.41
CA THR A 7 8.29 -27.03 4.08
C THR A 7 9.30 -27.57 5.08
N LYS A 8 9.57 -28.88 5.07
CA LYS A 8 10.59 -29.50 5.93
C LYS A 8 12.00 -29.00 5.63
N GLU A 9 12.21 -28.46 4.43
CA GLU A 9 13.44 -27.84 3.96
C GLU A 9 13.50 -26.33 4.30
N LEU A 10 12.61 -25.85 5.18
CA LEU A 10 12.53 -24.46 5.66
C LEU A 10 12.26 -23.44 4.53
N LYS A 11 11.45 -23.82 3.54
CA LYS A 11 11.02 -22.95 2.44
C LYS A 11 9.57 -22.53 2.59
N GLY A 12 9.27 -21.28 2.28
CA GLY A 12 7.91 -20.75 2.26
C GLY A 12 7.08 -21.39 1.15
N ASN A 13 5.82 -21.71 1.45
CA ASN A 13 4.84 -22.20 0.50
C ASN A 13 3.42 -21.80 0.94
N VAL A 14 2.44 -22.12 0.11
CA VAL A 14 1.01 -22.02 0.42
C VAL A 14 0.38 -23.37 0.12
N ALA A 15 -0.28 -23.97 1.11
CA ALA A 15 -0.96 -25.25 0.98
C ALA A 15 -2.42 -25.04 0.54
N LEU A 16 -2.87 -25.84 -0.43
CA LEU A 16 -4.27 -25.89 -0.84
C LEU A 16 -5.00 -27.05 -0.12
N PHE A 17 -6.14 -26.72 0.46
CA PHE A 17 -7.12 -27.70 0.95
C PHE A 17 -8.49 -27.47 0.31
N VAL A 18 -9.18 -28.55 -0.03
CA VAL A 18 -10.55 -28.53 -0.56
C VAL A 18 -11.50 -29.29 0.36
N SER A 19 -12.77 -28.93 0.33
CA SER A 19 -13.81 -29.56 1.13
C SER A 19 -15.17 -29.36 0.47
N ASP A 20 -15.99 -30.40 0.48
CA ASP A 20 -17.37 -30.36 0.01
C ASP A 20 -18.36 -29.94 1.11
N ASP A 21 -17.95 -29.98 2.39
CA ASP A 21 -18.82 -29.77 3.56
C ASP A 21 -18.30 -28.74 4.57
N LEU A 22 -17.15 -28.09 4.27
CA LEU A 22 -16.42 -27.16 5.12
C LEU A 22 -15.90 -27.74 6.46
N LYS A 23 -16.05 -29.05 6.68
CA LYS A 23 -15.67 -29.75 7.92
C LYS A 23 -14.53 -30.73 7.68
N LYS A 24 -14.60 -31.49 6.60
CA LYS A 24 -13.58 -32.47 6.18
C LYS A 24 -12.76 -31.87 5.06
N TRP A 25 -11.47 -31.67 5.32
CA TRP A 25 -10.56 -31.03 4.38
C TRP A 25 -9.57 -32.05 3.81
N GLN A 26 -9.45 -32.08 2.49
CA GLN A 26 -8.44 -32.85 1.77
C GLN A 26 -7.32 -31.91 1.34
N TRP A 27 -6.08 -32.23 1.73
CA TRP A 27 -4.91 -31.57 1.18
C TRP A 27 -4.74 -31.93 -0.30
N LYS A 28 -4.58 -30.91 -1.15
CA LYS A 28 -4.41 -31.06 -2.60
C LYS A 28 -2.96 -30.90 -3.05
N GLY A 29 -2.20 -30.04 -2.40
CA GLY A 29 -0.84 -29.77 -2.82
C GLY A 29 -0.28 -28.48 -2.26
N ASN A 30 0.94 -28.20 -2.71
CA ASN A 30 1.66 -26.95 -2.48
C ASN A 30 1.52 -26.07 -3.72
N MET A 31 0.94 -24.89 -3.53
CA MET A 31 0.60 -23.97 -4.62
C MET A 31 1.83 -23.36 -5.28
N LEU A 32 2.91 -23.14 -4.53
CA LEU A 32 4.03 -22.32 -5.00
C LEU A 32 5.12 -23.14 -5.68
N ASP A 33 5.75 -22.54 -6.69
CA ASP A 33 6.92 -23.13 -7.34
C ASP A 33 8.16 -23.13 -6.46
N SER A 34 8.61 -24.33 -6.05
CA SER A 34 9.81 -24.52 -5.26
C SER A 34 11.10 -24.10 -5.98
N SER A 35 11.06 -23.90 -7.30
CA SER A 35 12.20 -23.33 -8.04
C SER A 35 12.41 -21.84 -7.76
N MET A 36 11.35 -21.12 -7.36
CA MET A 36 11.38 -19.71 -7.03
C MET A 36 11.73 -19.50 -5.55
N ASP A 37 12.36 -18.36 -5.25
CA ASP A 37 12.69 -17.98 -3.89
C ASP A 37 11.50 -17.27 -3.20
N TRP A 38 10.73 -18.05 -2.44
CA TRP A 38 9.63 -17.58 -1.60
C TRP A 38 10.04 -17.19 -0.19
N GLY A 39 11.33 -17.23 0.12
CA GLY A 39 11.82 -17.09 1.48
C GLY A 39 11.51 -18.31 2.34
N TYR A 40 11.42 -18.10 3.65
CA TYR A 40 11.22 -19.19 4.61
C TYR A 40 9.77 -19.34 5.07
N MET A 41 8.91 -18.35 4.84
CA MET A 41 7.48 -18.42 5.14
C MET A 41 6.66 -17.48 4.23
N CYS A 42 5.45 -17.89 3.87
CA CYS A 42 4.44 -17.04 3.23
C CYS A 42 3.23 -16.95 4.15
N GLU A 43 3.13 -15.87 4.92
CA GLU A 43 1.99 -15.61 5.81
C GLU A 43 0.81 -15.02 5.03
N CYS A 44 -0.37 -15.05 5.66
CA CYS A 44 -1.59 -14.40 5.17
C CYS A 44 -1.87 -14.61 3.66
N PRO A 45 -1.82 -15.86 3.14
CA PRO A 45 -2.09 -16.06 1.73
C PRO A 45 -3.54 -15.72 1.42
N ASP A 46 -3.73 -15.04 0.30
CA ASP A 46 -5.03 -14.71 -0.25
C ASP A 46 -5.03 -14.97 -1.76
N LEU A 47 -6.08 -15.61 -2.26
CA LEU A 47 -6.29 -15.87 -3.67
C LEU A 47 -7.46 -15.01 -4.15
N ALA A 48 -7.13 -13.83 -4.66
CA ALA A 48 -8.07 -12.88 -5.19
C ALA A 48 -8.46 -13.24 -6.63
N ASP A 49 -9.63 -13.84 -6.78
CA ASP A 49 -10.25 -14.04 -8.10
C ASP A 49 -10.85 -12.72 -8.60
N MET A 50 -10.41 -12.28 -9.78
CA MET A 50 -10.78 -11.04 -10.45
C MET A 50 -11.35 -11.30 -11.86
N GLY A 51 -11.87 -12.50 -12.12
CA GLY A 51 -12.45 -12.89 -13.41
C GLY A 51 -11.41 -13.56 -14.32
N GLU A 52 -10.98 -12.87 -15.38
CA GLU A 52 -10.03 -13.45 -16.35
C GLU A 52 -8.62 -13.64 -15.77
N ARG A 53 -8.32 -13.02 -14.63
CA ARG A 53 -7.06 -13.18 -13.90
C ARG A 53 -7.31 -13.45 -12.42
N GLN A 54 -6.41 -14.21 -11.82
CA GLN A 54 -6.34 -14.41 -10.38
C GLN A 54 -5.03 -13.83 -9.85
N PHE A 55 -5.06 -13.36 -8.61
CA PHE A 55 -3.90 -12.80 -7.93
C PHE A 55 -3.67 -13.54 -6.63
N LEU A 56 -2.48 -14.12 -6.49
CA LEU A 56 -2.01 -14.64 -5.21
C LEU A 56 -1.29 -13.51 -4.46
N ILE A 57 -1.81 -13.17 -3.29
CA ILE A 57 -1.21 -12.23 -2.35
C ILE A 57 -0.61 -13.03 -1.20
N VAL A 58 0.62 -12.71 -0.81
CA VAL A 58 1.30 -13.31 0.34
C VAL A 58 2.13 -12.29 1.09
N SER A 59 2.20 -12.44 2.40
CA SER A 59 3.20 -11.79 3.24
C SER A 59 4.48 -12.64 3.26
N ARG A 60 5.43 -12.32 2.39
CA ARG A 60 6.64 -13.12 2.16
C ARG A 60 7.73 -12.76 3.16
N GLN A 61 8.12 -13.72 4.02
CA GLN A 61 9.21 -13.57 4.98
C GLN A 61 10.55 -14.02 4.40
N LYS A 62 11.53 -13.12 4.42
CA LYS A 62 12.91 -13.32 3.96
C LYS A 62 13.89 -12.61 4.88
N GLU A 63 15.19 -12.77 4.59
CA GLU A 63 16.27 -12.04 5.28
C GLU A 63 16.13 -10.51 5.15
N ASP A 64 15.46 -10.03 4.10
CA ASP A 64 15.18 -8.60 3.88
C ASP A 64 13.87 -8.11 4.53
N GLY A 65 13.36 -8.88 5.50
CA GLY A 65 12.14 -8.60 6.25
C GLY A 65 10.92 -9.28 5.66
N CYS A 66 9.73 -8.83 6.10
CA CYS A 66 8.47 -9.33 5.58
C CYS A 66 7.76 -8.31 4.70
N LYS A 67 7.39 -8.73 3.50
CA LYS A 67 6.83 -7.85 2.46
C LYS A 67 5.56 -8.45 1.88
N GLY A 68 4.52 -7.61 1.76
CA GLY A 68 3.31 -7.96 1.02
C GLY A 68 3.61 -8.00 -0.47
N MET A 69 3.48 -9.18 -1.09
CA MET A 69 3.78 -9.43 -2.49
C MET A 69 2.52 -9.87 -3.22
N VAL A 70 2.39 -9.49 -4.48
CA VAL A 70 1.29 -9.91 -5.35
C VAL A 70 1.80 -10.57 -6.63
N PHE A 71 1.18 -11.70 -6.98
CA PHE A 71 1.51 -12.51 -8.15
C PHE A 71 0.26 -12.74 -8.99
N ALA A 72 0.26 -12.26 -10.24
CA ALA A 72 -0.76 -12.59 -11.22
C ALA A 72 -0.57 -14.04 -11.71
N GLY A 73 -1.67 -14.74 -11.95
CA GLY A 73 -1.62 -16.13 -12.39
C GLY A 73 -2.99 -16.78 -12.46
N ILE A 74 -2.97 -18.11 -12.56
CA ILE A 74 -4.15 -18.97 -12.60
C ILE A 74 -3.96 -20.14 -11.65
N MET A 75 -4.97 -20.43 -10.85
CA MET A 75 -4.99 -21.58 -9.96
C MET A 75 -5.44 -22.85 -10.68
N ASP A 76 -4.57 -23.85 -10.75
CA ASP A 76 -4.94 -25.22 -11.11
C ASP A 76 -5.36 -25.97 -9.84
N TYR A 77 -6.67 -26.11 -9.65
CA TYR A 77 -7.26 -26.80 -8.50
C TYR A 77 -7.11 -28.33 -8.56
N GLU A 78 -6.91 -28.91 -9.74
CA GLU A 78 -6.70 -30.35 -9.89
C GLU A 78 -5.29 -30.74 -9.42
N GLN A 79 -4.29 -29.97 -9.83
CA GLN A 79 -2.89 -30.15 -9.43
C GLN A 79 -2.54 -29.50 -8.09
N GLY A 80 -3.40 -28.60 -7.59
CA GLY A 80 -3.13 -27.82 -6.39
C GLY A 80 -1.96 -26.85 -6.57
N ARG A 81 -1.82 -26.27 -7.76
CA ARG A 81 -0.68 -25.44 -8.18
C ARG A 81 -1.15 -24.06 -8.66
N PHE A 82 -0.45 -23.00 -8.27
CA PHE A 82 -0.65 -21.66 -8.82
C PHE A 82 0.35 -21.41 -9.95
N HIS A 83 -0.15 -21.19 -11.16
CA HIS A 83 0.67 -20.90 -12.34
C HIS A 83 0.84 -19.39 -12.48
N ILE A 84 2.04 -18.94 -12.16
CA ILE A 84 2.42 -17.52 -12.15
C ILE A 84 2.62 -17.03 -13.58
N SER A 85 2.07 -15.86 -13.90
CA SER A 85 2.30 -15.17 -15.18
C SER A 85 3.72 -14.57 -15.24
N GLU A 86 4.24 -14.32 -16.44
CA GLU A 86 5.50 -13.60 -16.61
C GLU A 86 5.42 -12.17 -16.02
N ASP A 87 6.56 -11.59 -15.63
CA ASP A 87 6.70 -10.21 -15.12
C ASP A 87 5.80 -9.81 -13.94
N THR A 88 5.62 -10.73 -12.98
CA THR A 88 4.87 -10.50 -11.74
C THR A 88 5.73 -10.73 -10.49
N GLY A 89 5.15 -10.54 -9.29
CA GLY A 89 5.88 -10.67 -8.03
C GLY A 89 6.39 -9.31 -7.58
N VAL A 90 5.48 -8.34 -7.57
CA VAL A 90 5.75 -6.96 -7.16
C VAL A 90 5.25 -6.73 -5.75
N LEU A 91 5.71 -5.65 -5.13
CA LEU A 91 5.17 -5.20 -3.86
C LEU A 91 3.71 -4.81 -4.04
N LEU A 92 2.86 -5.28 -3.14
CA LEU A 92 1.47 -4.84 -3.07
C LEU A 92 1.38 -3.39 -2.55
N ASP A 93 2.32 -3.01 -1.69
CA ASP A 93 2.44 -1.68 -1.14
C ASP A 93 3.92 -1.31 -1.04
N GLU A 94 4.28 -0.17 -1.62
CA GLU A 94 5.61 0.39 -1.66
C GLU A 94 5.95 1.19 -0.38
N GLY A 95 5.08 1.20 0.62
CA GLY A 95 5.28 1.89 1.87
C GLY A 95 6.32 1.27 2.79
N PHE A 96 6.41 1.82 4.00
CA PHE A 96 7.36 1.39 5.02
C PHE A 96 6.75 0.40 6.02
N ASP A 97 5.43 0.46 6.25
CA ASP A 97 4.79 -0.18 7.40
C ASP A 97 3.67 -1.16 7.06
N PHE A 98 3.40 -1.41 5.78
CA PHE A 98 2.30 -2.26 5.32
C PHE A 98 2.58 -3.75 5.51
N TYR A 99 1.64 -4.46 6.12
CA TYR A 99 1.75 -5.89 6.35
C TYR A 99 0.39 -6.62 6.37
N ALA A 100 0.43 -7.95 6.26
CA ALA A 100 -0.72 -8.85 6.46
C ALA A 100 -2.03 -8.42 5.76
N PRO A 101 -2.02 -8.15 4.44
CA PRO A 101 -3.23 -7.81 3.71
C PRO A 101 -4.22 -8.97 3.67
N GLN A 102 -5.50 -8.64 3.64
CA GLN A 102 -6.58 -9.57 3.34
C GLN A 102 -7.60 -8.88 2.44
N THR A 103 -8.09 -9.61 1.45
CA THR A 103 -9.21 -9.19 0.61
C THR A 103 -10.49 -9.94 0.93
N PHE A 104 -11.61 -9.29 0.64
CA PHE A 104 -12.93 -9.89 0.67
C PHE A 104 -13.81 -9.26 -0.42
N THR A 105 -14.86 -9.96 -0.82
CA THR A 105 -15.83 -9.47 -1.79
C THR A 105 -17.05 -8.93 -1.04
N ASP A 106 -17.44 -7.69 -1.31
CA ASP A 106 -18.64 -7.08 -0.76
C ASP A 106 -19.92 -7.56 -1.48
N GLU A 107 -21.08 -7.15 -1.00
CA GLU A 107 -22.40 -7.50 -1.56
C GLU A 107 -22.63 -6.97 -2.99
N SER A 108 -21.85 -5.97 -3.41
CA SER A 108 -21.89 -5.41 -4.77
C SER A 108 -20.98 -6.17 -5.74
N GLY A 109 -20.19 -7.13 -5.24
CA GLY A 109 -19.23 -7.91 -6.02
C GLY A 109 -17.88 -7.23 -6.19
N ARG A 110 -17.64 -6.07 -5.56
CA ARG A 110 -16.33 -5.42 -5.55
C ARG A 110 -15.43 -6.15 -4.56
N ARG A 111 -14.13 -6.18 -4.85
CA ARG A 111 -13.14 -6.71 -3.92
C ARG A 111 -12.52 -5.57 -3.13
N LEU A 112 -12.61 -5.66 -1.81
CA LEU A 112 -12.01 -4.74 -0.87
C LEU A 112 -10.77 -5.36 -0.25
N LEU A 113 -9.79 -4.54 0.10
CA LEU A 113 -8.53 -4.89 0.73
C LEU A 113 -8.33 -4.03 1.98
N MET A 114 -7.89 -4.67 3.06
CA MET A 114 -7.33 -4.00 4.22
C MET A 114 -6.00 -4.64 4.59
N GLY A 115 -5.04 -3.83 4.99
CA GLY A 115 -3.75 -4.28 5.52
C GLY A 115 -3.52 -3.77 6.94
N TRP A 116 -2.57 -4.37 7.62
CA TRP A 116 -2.10 -3.92 8.93
C TRP A 116 -0.93 -2.94 8.77
N ILE A 117 -0.99 -1.79 9.45
CA ILE A 117 0.10 -0.81 9.51
C ILE A 117 0.98 -1.14 10.72
N GLY A 118 1.85 -2.13 10.56
CA GLY A 118 2.62 -2.69 11.66
C GLY A 118 3.80 -3.60 11.32
N ALA A 119 4.45 -3.37 10.17
CA ALA A 119 5.67 -4.07 9.84
C ALA A 119 6.87 -3.68 10.72
N GLY A 120 7.94 -4.50 10.66
CA GLY A 120 9.24 -4.23 11.26
C GLY A 120 9.54 -5.03 12.53
N GLU A 121 10.77 -4.90 13.04
CA GLU A 121 11.24 -5.59 14.25
C GLU A 121 10.59 -5.05 15.53
N ILE A 122 10.59 -5.85 16.60
CA ILE A 122 9.93 -5.48 17.87
C ILE A 122 10.48 -4.18 18.47
N GLU A 123 11.79 -3.93 18.40
CA GLU A 123 12.39 -2.68 18.91
C GLU A 123 11.88 -1.47 18.13
N TYR A 124 11.76 -1.60 16.81
CA TYR A 124 11.20 -0.56 15.96
C TYR A 124 9.73 -0.32 16.32
N GLN A 125 8.95 -1.38 16.45
CA GLN A 125 7.54 -1.29 16.83
C GLN A 125 7.35 -0.62 18.20
N MET A 126 8.14 -1.03 19.20
CA MET A 126 8.07 -0.50 20.56
C MET A 126 8.66 0.91 20.72
N SER A 127 9.34 1.44 19.69
CA SER A 127 9.84 2.82 19.67
C SER A 127 8.80 3.87 19.28
N GLN A 128 7.61 3.44 18.83
CA GLN A 128 6.57 4.34 18.36
C GLN A 128 6.02 5.23 19.49
N PRO A 129 5.77 6.54 19.24
CA PRO A 129 5.18 7.45 20.22
C PRO A 129 3.91 6.94 20.90
N THR A 130 3.03 6.25 20.15
CA THR A 130 1.73 5.76 20.63
C THR A 130 1.84 4.68 21.71
N VAL A 131 3.00 4.01 21.84
CA VAL A 131 3.23 3.03 22.91
C VAL A 131 3.00 3.65 24.28
N LYS A 132 3.42 4.91 24.47
CA LYS A 132 3.21 5.65 25.73
C LYS A 132 1.75 6.03 25.97
N GLU A 133 0.94 6.01 24.93
CA GLU A 133 -0.50 6.28 24.95
C GLU A 133 -1.33 5.00 25.16
N GLY A 134 -0.68 3.83 25.23
CA GLY A 134 -1.32 2.56 25.53
C GLY A 134 -1.88 1.82 24.32
N TRP A 135 -1.53 2.23 23.09
CA TRP A 135 -2.01 1.59 21.87
C TRP A 135 -0.91 1.49 20.80
N LEU A 136 -1.06 0.54 19.88
CA LEU A 136 -0.09 0.31 18.81
C LEU A 136 -0.78 -0.20 17.55
N HIS A 137 -0.40 0.40 16.42
CA HIS A 137 -0.86 0.06 15.06
C HIS A 137 -2.31 0.41 14.76
N VAL A 138 -2.62 0.36 13.46
CA VAL A 138 -3.96 0.51 12.89
C VAL A 138 -4.07 -0.38 11.65
N LEU A 139 -5.27 -0.50 11.08
CA LEU A 139 -5.44 -0.98 9.71
C LEU A 139 -5.32 0.18 8.73
N THR A 140 -5.05 -0.14 7.47
CA THR A 140 -5.21 0.80 6.36
C THR A 140 -6.66 1.23 6.21
N ILE A 141 -6.91 2.34 5.51
CA ILE A 141 -8.23 2.61 4.95
C ILE A 141 -8.65 1.43 4.05
N PRO A 142 -9.96 1.16 3.92
CA PRO A 142 -10.44 0.17 2.97
C PRO A 142 -10.11 0.59 1.54
N ARG A 143 -9.54 -0.33 0.76
CA ARG A 143 -9.17 -0.11 -0.64
C ARG A 143 -10.00 -1.01 -1.54
N GLU A 144 -10.60 -0.46 -2.58
CA GLU A 144 -11.13 -1.27 -3.67
C GLU A 144 -9.97 -1.69 -4.58
N VAL A 145 -9.84 -3.00 -4.83
CA VAL A 145 -8.87 -3.54 -5.78
C VAL A 145 -9.52 -3.79 -7.12
N TYR A 146 -8.83 -3.46 -8.20
CA TYR A 146 -9.33 -3.62 -9.56
C TYR A 146 -8.19 -3.96 -10.53
N VAL A 147 -8.53 -4.54 -11.68
CA VAL A 147 -7.54 -4.93 -12.69
C VAL A 147 -7.47 -3.88 -13.78
N LYS A 148 -6.26 -3.42 -14.09
CA LYS A 148 -5.97 -2.53 -15.22
C LYS A 148 -4.63 -2.94 -15.81
N ASN A 149 -4.56 -3.10 -17.12
CA ASN A 149 -3.34 -3.53 -17.83
C ASN A 149 -2.71 -4.79 -17.20
N ASP A 150 -3.54 -5.79 -16.88
CA ASP A 150 -3.13 -7.07 -16.28
C ASP A 150 -2.46 -6.97 -14.89
N ARG A 151 -2.50 -5.79 -14.25
CA ARG A 151 -1.97 -5.54 -12.91
C ARG A 151 -3.10 -5.24 -11.92
N LEU A 152 -2.85 -5.52 -10.65
CA LEU A 152 -3.75 -5.20 -9.55
C LEU A 152 -3.52 -3.76 -9.10
N TYR A 153 -4.52 -2.91 -9.27
CA TYR A 153 -4.55 -1.53 -8.80
C TYR A 153 -5.37 -1.44 -7.51
N GLN A 154 -5.11 -0.42 -6.71
CA GLN A 154 -5.77 -0.17 -5.42
C GLN A 154 -6.24 1.28 -5.35
N LYS A 155 -7.53 1.54 -5.18
CA LYS A 155 -8.06 2.89 -4.93
C LYS A 155 -8.76 2.93 -3.57
N PRO A 156 -8.80 4.09 -2.88
CA PRO A 156 -9.60 4.23 -1.67
C PRO A 156 -11.06 3.86 -1.95
N ALA A 157 -11.72 3.21 -0.99
CA ALA A 157 -13.14 2.91 -1.09
C ALA A 157 -13.97 4.19 -1.25
N GLU A 158 -15.02 4.12 -2.07
CA GLU A 158 -15.86 5.28 -2.43
C GLU A 158 -16.55 5.90 -1.20
N GLU A 159 -16.86 5.07 -0.21
CA GLU A 159 -17.52 5.42 1.04
C GLU A 159 -16.71 6.41 1.87
N LEU A 160 -15.38 6.45 1.72
CA LEU A 160 -14.51 7.42 2.40
C LEU A 160 -14.83 8.87 2.00
N LYS A 161 -15.49 9.09 0.85
CA LYS A 161 -15.94 10.42 0.44
C LYS A 161 -16.96 11.04 1.40
N HIS A 162 -17.67 10.23 2.20
CA HIS A 162 -18.60 10.73 3.21
C HIS A 162 -17.90 11.52 4.33
N LEU A 163 -16.62 11.26 4.59
CA LEU A 163 -15.82 11.96 5.58
C LEU A 163 -15.38 13.36 5.12
N ARG A 164 -15.48 13.65 3.82
CA ARG A 164 -14.98 14.90 3.23
C ARG A 164 -15.80 16.10 3.70
N LYS A 165 -15.13 17.06 4.30
CA LYS A 165 -15.63 18.41 4.62
C LYS A 165 -14.68 19.45 4.03
N ASN A 166 -15.17 20.69 3.94
CA ASN A 166 -14.36 21.87 3.61
C ASN A 166 -13.44 21.67 2.39
N GLU A 167 -14.03 21.39 1.21
CA GLU A 167 -13.26 21.29 -0.03
C GLU A 167 -12.57 22.62 -0.34
N GLU A 168 -11.26 22.57 -0.54
CA GLU A 168 -10.50 23.67 -1.12
C GLU A 168 -9.84 23.21 -2.41
N SER A 169 -9.63 24.15 -3.35
CA SER A 169 -8.94 23.86 -4.60
C SER A 169 -8.04 25.02 -4.99
N ILE A 170 -6.81 24.66 -5.34
CA ILE A 170 -5.77 25.58 -5.78
C ILE A 170 -5.25 25.09 -7.12
N CYS A 171 -5.05 26.04 -8.04
CA CYS A 171 -4.44 25.79 -9.33
C CYS A 171 -3.34 26.82 -9.53
N GLY A 172 -2.11 26.37 -9.77
CA GLY A 172 -0.95 27.26 -9.80
C GLY A 172 0.31 26.58 -10.31
N THR A 173 1.39 27.35 -10.38
CA THR A 173 2.72 26.93 -10.82
C THR A 173 3.76 27.54 -9.89
N GLY A 174 4.91 26.88 -9.74
CA GLY A 174 5.98 27.33 -8.83
C GLY A 174 5.68 26.94 -7.39
N GLU A 175 6.08 27.80 -6.46
CA GLU A 175 5.93 27.57 -5.02
C GLU A 175 4.49 27.86 -4.57
N ILE A 176 3.83 26.84 -4.04
CA ILE A 176 2.50 26.91 -3.45
C ILE A 176 2.60 26.38 -2.02
N ALA A 177 1.88 27.02 -1.09
CA ALA A 177 1.75 26.57 0.29
C ALA A 177 0.28 26.41 0.65
N ILE A 178 -0.07 25.31 1.31
CA ILE A 178 -1.39 25.03 1.85
C ILE A 178 -1.23 24.79 3.35
N ASP A 179 -2.05 25.44 4.17
CA ASP A 179 -2.16 25.08 5.58
C ASP A 179 -3.15 23.93 5.71
N ARG A 180 -2.69 22.80 6.24
CA ARG A 180 -3.55 21.62 6.34
C ARG A 180 -4.67 21.79 7.38
N HIS A 181 -4.54 22.72 8.33
CA HIS A 181 -5.50 23.04 9.43
C HIS A 181 -5.91 21.90 10.38
N SER A 182 -5.73 20.63 10.00
CA SER A 182 -6.14 19.43 10.73
C SER A 182 -5.00 18.41 10.73
N LYS A 183 -5.12 17.31 11.48
CA LYS A 183 -4.24 16.15 11.29
C LYS A 183 -4.78 15.16 10.26
N CYS A 184 -6.08 15.23 9.99
CA CYS A 184 -6.82 14.29 9.14
C CYS A 184 -7.29 15.01 7.88
N MET A 185 -6.77 14.62 6.72
CA MET A 185 -7.02 15.31 5.45
C MET A 185 -6.85 14.35 4.26
N GLU A 186 -7.70 14.50 3.25
CA GLU A 186 -7.47 13.96 1.91
C GLU A 186 -6.90 15.07 1.01
N ILE A 187 -5.89 14.73 0.21
CA ILE A 187 -5.32 15.63 -0.80
C ILE A 187 -5.25 14.89 -2.12
N LEU A 188 -5.70 15.53 -3.20
CA LEU A 188 -5.57 15.06 -4.57
C LEU A 188 -4.76 16.09 -5.38
N ALA A 189 -3.63 15.68 -5.92
CA ALA A 189 -2.80 16.49 -6.80
C ALA A 189 -2.83 15.92 -8.22
N GLU A 190 -3.16 16.75 -9.20
CA GLU A 190 -3.35 16.40 -10.61
C GLU A 190 -2.47 17.29 -11.51
N GLY A 191 -2.17 16.80 -12.72
CA GLY A 191 -1.38 17.54 -13.71
C GLY A 191 0.13 17.43 -13.46
N LEU A 192 0.58 16.31 -12.90
CA LEU A 192 1.97 16.14 -12.45
C LEU A 192 2.93 15.68 -13.55
N GLU A 193 2.41 15.34 -14.73
CA GLU A 193 3.21 14.78 -15.83
C GLU A 193 4.21 15.79 -16.40
N ASN A 194 5.31 15.28 -16.96
CA ASN A 194 6.31 16.05 -17.72
C ASN A 194 7.05 17.14 -16.92
N GLN A 195 7.02 17.08 -15.59
CA GLN A 195 7.71 18.02 -14.71
C GLN A 195 8.41 17.33 -13.54
N THR A 196 9.48 17.96 -13.06
CA THR A 196 10.04 17.65 -11.74
C THR A 196 9.23 18.38 -10.68
N ILE A 197 8.84 17.67 -9.62
CA ILE A 197 7.94 18.22 -8.61
C ILE A 197 8.37 17.80 -7.20
N THR A 198 8.19 18.71 -6.25
CA THR A 198 8.42 18.43 -4.82
C THR A 198 7.19 18.70 -3.99
N PHE A 199 6.98 17.86 -2.98
CA PHE A 199 6.02 18.10 -1.91
C PHE A 199 6.71 17.92 -0.56
N ASP A 200 6.40 18.77 0.40
CA ASP A 200 6.85 18.69 1.79
C ASP A 200 5.63 18.89 2.69
N PHE A 201 5.22 17.82 3.38
CA PHE A 201 4.08 17.81 4.29
C PHE A 201 4.61 17.99 5.72
N GLY A 202 4.74 19.24 6.16
CA GLY A 202 5.13 19.59 7.53
C GLY A 202 6.49 19.03 7.98
N LYS A 203 7.43 18.87 7.04
CA LYS A 203 8.76 18.23 7.21
C LYS A 203 8.71 16.78 7.69
N VAL A 204 7.54 16.14 7.60
CA VAL A 204 7.34 14.76 8.08
C VAL A 204 7.37 13.80 6.91
N ILE A 205 6.72 14.17 5.80
CA ILE A 205 6.75 13.41 4.56
C ILE A 205 7.25 14.34 3.46
N LYS A 206 8.18 13.86 2.62
CA LYS A 206 8.62 14.62 1.45
C LYS A 206 8.64 13.74 0.22
N PHE A 207 8.24 14.31 -0.91
CA PHE A 207 8.34 13.72 -2.23
C PHE A 207 9.24 14.57 -3.10
N LEU A 208 10.08 13.91 -3.89
CA LEU A 208 10.80 14.51 -5.01
C LEU A 208 10.67 13.55 -6.20
N TYR A 209 9.86 13.94 -7.19
CA TYR A 209 9.76 13.22 -8.45
C TYR A 209 10.66 13.90 -9.49
N LYS A 210 11.54 13.13 -10.12
CA LYS A 210 12.44 13.59 -11.18
C LYS A 210 12.00 13.00 -12.51
N LYS A 211 11.47 13.82 -13.40
CA LYS A 211 10.93 13.35 -14.70
C LYS A 211 11.97 12.70 -15.58
N GLU A 212 13.23 13.15 -15.51
CA GLU A 212 14.29 12.68 -16.40
C GLU A 212 14.67 11.22 -16.12
N SER A 213 14.53 10.77 -14.88
CA SER A 213 14.84 9.40 -14.48
C SER A 213 13.60 8.56 -14.18
N GLY A 214 12.42 9.16 -14.05
CA GLY A 214 11.20 8.50 -13.61
C GLY A 214 11.20 8.13 -12.12
N ASN A 215 12.13 8.66 -11.32
CA ASN A 215 12.27 8.25 -9.93
C ASN A 215 11.50 9.19 -9.00
N LEU A 216 10.67 8.59 -8.16
CA LEU A 216 10.05 9.23 -7.01
C LEU A 216 10.85 8.88 -5.75
N LEU A 217 11.46 9.88 -5.15
CA LEU A 217 12.10 9.79 -3.85
C LEU A 217 11.09 10.16 -2.77
N VAL A 218 10.91 9.27 -1.80
CA VAL A 218 10.00 9.44 -0.67
C VAL A 218 10.78 9.42 0.63
N PHE A 219 10.58 10.44 1.43
CA PHE A 219 11.24 10.61 2.73
C PHE A 219 10.18 10.63 3.82
N ARG A 220 10.38 9.85 4.88
CA ARG A 220 9.57 9.85 6.09
C ARG A 220 10.44 10.19 7.29
N LYS A 221 10.10 11.23 8.05
CA LYS A 221 10.86 11.65 9.21
C LYS A 221 10.86 10.55 10.27
N LYS A 222 12.06 10.22 10.78
CA LYS A 222 12.20 9.24 11.87
C LYS A 222 11.62 9.81 13.15
N TRP A 223 10.84 9.01 13.87
CA TRP A 223 10.36 9.34 15.22
C TRP A 223 11.31 8.88 16.33
N ASN A 224 12.19 7.93 16.02
CA ASN A 224 13.12 7.29 16.96
C ASN A 224 14.59 7.66 16.69
N GLY A 225 14.84 8.76 15.98
CA GLY A 225 16.19 9.21 15.65
C GLY A 225 16.19 10.48 14.79
N GLU A 226 17.37 10.84 14.30
CA GLU A 226 17.55 11.97 13.38
C GLU A 226 17.42 11.55 11.91
N GLY A 227 17.01 12.50 11.07
CA GLY A 227 16.89 12.29 9.62
C GLY A 227 15.60 11.62 9.17
N TYR A 228 15.67 10.95 8.03
CA TYR A 228 14.54 10.34 7.34
C TYR A 228 14.82 8.87 7.06
N ASP A 229 13.75 8.07 7.01
CA ASP A 229 13.71 6.86 6.20
C ASP A 229 13.45 7.25 4.76
N GLU A 230 14.12 6.58 3.83
CA GLU A 230 14.13 6.96 2.42
C GLU A 230 13.76 5.76 1.57
N LYS A 231 12.98 6.00 0.52
CA LYS A 231 12.70 5.01 -0.50
C LYS A 231 12.68 5.65 -1.87
N GLU A 232 13.19 4.92 -2.84
CA GLU A 232 13.14 5.28 -4.26
C GLU A 232 12.21 4.32 -4.98
N ILE A 233 11.30 4.88 -5.77
CA ILE A 233 10.31 4.13 -6.56
C ILE A 233 10.43 4.60 -7.99
N HIS A 234 10.58 3.65 -8.91
CA HIS A 234 10.55 3.94 -10.34
C HIS A 234 9.10 3.96 -10.86
N LEU A 235 8.79 4.99 -11.65
CA LEU A 235 7.52 5.23 -12.32
C LEU A 235 7.79 5.56 -13.79
N ASP A 236 6.99 5.02 -14.70
CA ASP A 236 7.05 5.42 -16.12
C ASP A 236 6.72 6.91 -16.27
N LYS A 237 5.76 7.38 -15.46
CA LYS A 237 5.37 8.78 -15.30
C LYS A 237 4.59 8.98 -14.00
N LEU A 238 4.50 10.22 -13.54
CA LEU A 238 3.62 10.63 -12.43
C LEU A 238 2.50 11.49 -12.99
N GLU A 239 1.26 10.97 -13.01
CA GLU A 239 0.08 11.69 -13.51
C GLU A 239 -0.62 12.46 -12.39
N ASP A 240 -0.86 11.75 -11.30
CA ASP A 240 -1.58 12.21 -10.11
C ASP A 240 -1.07 11.46 -8.87
N PHE A 241 -1.36 12.02 -7.72
CA PHE A 241 -1.47 11.21 -6.51
C PHE A 241 -2.64 11.67 -5.65
N ARG A 242 -3.12 10.73 -4.85
CA ARG A 242 -4.03 11.00 -3.74
C ARG A 242 -3.39 10.56 -2.44
N ILE A 243 -3.43 11.40 -1.42
CA ILE A 243 -2.91 11.07 -0.09
C ILE A 243 -4.01 11.24 0.95
N TYR A 244 -4.14 10.24 1.82
CA TYR A 244 -4.91 10.29 3.05
C TYR A 244 -3.93 10.46 4.19
N LEU A 245 -4.02 11.60 4.88
CA LEU A 245 -3.31 11.86 6.11
C LEU A 245 -4.26 11.60 7.26
N ASP A 246 -3.75 10.93 8.29
CA ASP A 246 -4.38 10.80 9.60
C ASP A 246 -3.36 11.19 10.69
N GLN A 247 -3.77 11.17 11.96
CA GLN A 247 -2.96 11.63 13.10
C GLN A 247 -1.55 11.04 13.14
N SER A 248 -1.43 9.77 12.76
CA SER A 248 -0.18 9.01 12.85
C SER A 248 0.12 8.17 11.61
N THR A 249 -0.61 8.35 10.51
CA THR A 249 -0.42 7.57 9.27
C THR A 249 -0.61 8.42 8.01
N ALA A 250 -0.05 7.92 6.92
CA ALA A 250 -0.25 8.44 5.58
C ALA A 250 -0.36 7.27 4.58
N GLU A 251 -1.36 7.35 3.72
CA GLU A 251 -1.58 6.41 2.61
C GLU A 251 -1.63 7.18 1.30
N ILE A 252 -0.72 6.84 0.39
CA ILE A 252 -0.48 7.58 -0.86
C ILE A 252 -0.75 6.65 -2.03
N PHE A 253 -1.69 7.04 -2.89
CA PHE A 253 -2.09 6.32 -4.09
C PHE A 253 -1.56 7.09 -5.30
N LEU A 254 -0.61 6.50 -6.02
CA LEU A 254 0.01 7.09 -7.21
C LEU A 254 -0.71 6.62 -8.47
N ASN A 255 -0.88 7.51 -9.45
CA ASN A 255 -1.45 7.20 -10.78
C ASN A 255 -2.76 6.40 -10.66
N GLN A 256 -3.75 6.93 -9.93
CA GLN A 256 -5.02 6.27 -9.67
C GLN A 256 -4.92 4.91 -8.95
N GLY A 257 -3.82 4.65 -8.24
CA GLY A 257 -3.65 3.43 -7.46
C GLY A 257 -2.80 2.35 -8.11
N GLU A 258 -2.02 2.69 -9.13
CA GLU A 258 -1.04 1.78 -9.73
C GLU A 258 -0.02 1.30 -8.69
N LYS A 259 0.45 2.24 -7.86
CA LYS A 259 1.30 1.97 -6.71
C LYS A 259 0.71 2.68 -5.50
N VAL A 260 0.85 2.04 -4.35
CA VAL A 260 0.40 2.58 -3.06
C VAL A 260 1.57 2.62 -2.10
N LEU A 261 1.66 3.64 -1.26
CA LEU A 261 2.60 3.71 -0.15
C LEU A 261 1.85 3.92 1.15
N THR A 262 2.06 3.04 2.10
CA THR A 262 1.52 3.15 3.45
C THR A 262 2.63 3.34 4.45
N MET A 263 2.48 4.35 5.30
CA MET A 263 3.42 4.60 6.37
C MET A 263 2.78 5.19 7.59
N LYS A 264 3.42 4.99 8.73
CA LYS A 264 3.22 5.80 9.93
C LYS A 264 3.88 7.15 9.72
N SER A 265 3.28 8.20 10.23
CA SER A 265 3.78 9.57 10.08
C SER A 265 3.33 10.40 11.27
N TYR A 266 4.28 10.77 12.13
CA TYR A 266 4.00 11.55 13.33
C TYR A 266 4.19 13.02 13.05
N PHE A 267 3.10 13.68 12.65
CA PHE A 267 3.13 15.10 12.34
C PHE A 267 3.37 15.95 13.60
N THR A 268 4.26 16.94 13.46
CA THR A 268 4.52 17.97 14.48
C THR A 268 3.55 19.16 14.31
N GLU A 269 3.81 20.27 15.02
CA GLU A 269 3.01 21.51 14.94
C GLU A 269 3.06 22.20 13.57
N ASP A 270 4.04 21.88 12.72
CA ASP A 270 4.11 22.38 11.35
C ASP A 270 2.97 21.79 10.50
N THR A 271 1.98 22.63 10.16
CA THR A 271 0.81 22.25 9.36
C THR A 271 0.97 22.58 7.88
N LEU A 272 2.06 23.23 7.48
CA LEU A 272 2.23 23.68 6.10
C LEU A 272 2.61 22.54 5.17
N ILE A 273 1.95 22.53 4.02
CA ILE A 273 2.28 21.68 2.89
C ILE A 273 2.88 22.59 1.83
N HIS A 274 4.18 22.44 1.60
CA HIS A 274 4.89 23.17 0.56
C HIS A 274 4.98 22.30 -0.69
N MET A 275 4.73 22.90 -1.84
CA MET A 275 4.91 22.24 -3.12
C MET A 275 5.61 23.18 -4.10
N ASN A 276 6.41 22.62 -4.99
CA ASN A 276 7.07 23.36 -6.05
C ASN A 276 6.97 22.58 -7.35
N SER A 277 6.49 23.26 -8.40
CA SER A 277 6.14 22.68 -9.70
C SER A 277 6.68 23.52 -10.85
N GLU A 278 7.12 22.87 -11.93
CA GLU A 278 7.60 23.55 -13.15
C GLU A 278 6.44 23.98 -14.06
N LEU A 279 5.35 23.22 -14.04
CA LEU A 279 4.14 23.45 -14.83
C LEU A 279 2.94 23.66 -13.91
N GLN A 280 1.81 24.01 -14.49
CA GLN A 280 0.57 24.17 -13.72
C GLN A 280 0.11 22.83 -13.14
N ILE A 281 -0.17 22.82 -11.85
CA ILE A 281 -0.77 21.71 -11.13
C ILE A 281 -2.10 22.14 -10.53
N LYS A 282 -2.96 21.16 -10.25
CA LYS A 282 -4.19 21.37 -9.51
C LYS A 282 -4.14 20.53 -8.24
N VAL A 283 -4.40 21.16 -7.11
CA VAL A 283 -4.49 20.49 -5.81
C VAL A 283 -5.88 20.72 -5.26
N LYS A 284 -6.49 19.64 -4.78
CA LYS A 284 -7.72 19.66 -3.99
C LYS A 284 -7.45 19.09 -2.62
N THR A 285 -8.06 19.68 -1.61
CA THR A 285 -7.99 19.19 -0.23
C THR A 285 -9.38 19.05 0.34
N TRP A 286 -9.53 18.10 1.27
CA TRP A 286 -10.74 17.92 2.08
C TRP A 286 -10.32 17.60 3.50
N LEU A 287 -10.91 18.26 4.49
CA LEU A 287 -10.82 17.78 5.87
C LEU A 287 -11.59 16.46 5.98
N LEU A 288 -11.08 15.55 6.82
CA LEU A 288 -11.73 14.27 7.09
C LEU A 288 -12.26 14.30 8.53
N GLU A 289 -13.58 14.25 8.68
CA GLU A 289 -14.27 14.35 9.97
C GLU A 289 -15.37 13.29 10.08
N GLU A 290 -15.48 12.65 11.25
CA GLU A 290 -16.65 11.84 11.62
C GLU A 290 -17.83 12.78 11.97
N GLU A 291 -19.05 12.38 11.62
CA GLU A 291 -20.27 13.14 11.94
C GLU A 291 -20.59 13.22 13.44
#